data_AF-A0AB73K600-F1
#
_entry.id   AF-A0AB73K600-F1
#
_cell.length_a   1.000
_cell.length_b   1.000
_cell.length_c   1.000
_cell.angle_alpha   90.00
_cell.angle_beta   90.00
_cell.angle_gamma   90.00
#
_symmetry.space_group_name_H-M   'P 1'
#
loop_
_entity.id
_entity.type
_entity.pdbx_description
1 polymer ?
#
loop_
_entity_poly.entity_id
_entity_poly.type
_entity_poly.pdbx_seq_one_letter_code
_entity_poly.pdbx_strand_id
1 'polypeptide(L)'
;MNAKILILLVTMTFSSIFGYSQEKYKYREEIQSTNEKVQKVEALIQQEFGSASSPGIWTSNNPDYGLMIRTKGNTFTISAWQISDNTNIKARIEKLMSKVKSEL
;
A
#
# COMPACT_ATOMS: atom_id res chain seq x y z
N MET A 1 10.05 -50.09 19.38
CA MET A 1 9.74 -49.00 18.43
C MET A 1 8.23 -48.87 18.39
N ASN A 2 7.62 -47.68 18.54
CA ASN A 2 6.29 -47.32 17.98
C ASN A 2 5.63 -46.07 18.61
N ALA A 3 5.98 -45.65 19.84
CA ALA A 3 5.40 -44.43 20.43
C ALA A 3 6.10 -43.12 19.97
N LYS A 4 7.43 -43.15 19.81
CA LYS A 4 8.22 -41.97 19.43
C LYS A 4 7.96 -41.49 18.00
N ILE A 5 7.65 -42.41 17.09
CA ILE A 5 7.33 -42.10 15.68
C ILE A 5 5.94 -41.45 15.60
N LEU A 6 4.98 -41.92 16.41
CA LEU A 6 3.63 -41.38 16.43
C LEU A 6 3.62 -39.90 16.90
N ILE A 7 4.42 -39.57 17.92
CA ILE A 7 4.54 -38.19 18.42
C ILE A 7 5.13 -37.26 17.35
N LEU A 8 6.15 -37.74 16.61
CA LEU A 8 6.78 -36.98 15.53
C LEU A 8 5.81 -36.69 14.37
N LEU A 9 4.93 -37.65 14.09
CA LEU A 9 3.93 -37.54 13.02
C LEU A 9 2.82 -36.55 13.39
N VAL A 10 2.37 -36.57 14.65
CA VAL A 10 1.35 -35.66 15.16
C VAL A 10 1.85 -34.21 15.19
N THR A 11 3.10 -33.95 15.63
CA THR A 11 3.63 -32.58 15.69
C THR A 11 3.87 -31.95 14.32
N MET A 12 4.22 -32.73 13.29
CA MET A 12 4.34 -32.23 11.92
C MET A 12 3.00 -31.87 11.28
N THR A 13 1.92 -32.57 11.61
CA THR A 13 0.59 -32.25 11.08
C THR A 13 -0.06 -31.01 11.71
N PHE A 14 0.31 -30.66 12.95
CA PHE A 14 -0.23 -29.46 13.61
C PHE A 14 0.48 -28.16 13.21
N SER A 15 1.73 -28.22 12.76
CA SER A 15 2.48 -27.04 12.33
C SER A 15 2.06 -26.51 10.95
N SER A 16 1.33 -27.29 10.15
CA SER A 16 0.81 -26.85 8.84
C SER A 16 -0.53 -26.11 8.87
N ILE A 17 -1.18 -25.99 10.05
CA ILE A 17 -2.50 -25.32 10.20
C ILE A 17 -2.36 -23.88 10.70
N PHE A 18 -1.14 -23.38 10.88
CA PHE A 18 -0.92 -21.94 10.98
C PHE A 18 -1.11 -21.32 9.59
N GLY A 19 -2.39 -21.11 9.25
CA GLY A 19 -2.78 -20.21 8.18
C GLY A 19 -2.14 -18.87 8.46
N TYR A 20 -1.04 -18.59 7.77
CA TYR A 20 -0.50 -17.25 7.64
C TYR A 20 -1.62 -16.41 7.02
N SER A 21 -2.41 -15.75 7.87
CA SER A 21 -3.22 -14.63 7.44
C SER A 21 -2.22 -13.60 6.92
N GLN A 22 -1.97 -13.60 5.60
CA GLN A 22 -1.13 -12.59 4.98
C GLN A 22 -1.74 -11.24 5.34
N GLU A 23 -1.00 -10.44 6.10
CA GLU A 23 -1.45 -9.09 6.42
C GLU A 23 -1.57 -8.32 5.11
N LYS A 24 -2.80 -7.98 4.74
CA LYS A 24 -3.06 -7.18 3.54
C LYS A 24 -2.41 -5.82 3.71
N TYR A 25 -1.69 -5.39 2.67
CA TYR A 25 -0.96 -4.12 2.67
C TYR A 25 -1.85 -2.94 3.04
N LYS A 26 -1.37 -2.06 3.93
CA LYS A 26 -1.99 -0.79 4.30
C LYS A 26 -0.90 0.27 4.40
N TYR A 27 -1.19 1.46 3.90
CA TYR A 27 -0.29 2.61 3.91
C TYR A 27 -1.05 3.88 4.21
N ARG A 28 -0.48 4.73 5.06
CA ARG A 28 -0.98 6.07 5.31
C ARG A 28 0.19 6.97 5.64
N GLU A 29 0.29 8.10 4.94
CA GLU A 29 1.26 9.13 5.23
C GLU A 29 0.68 10.51 4.94
N GLU A 30 1.10 11.47 5.73
CA GLU A 30 0.83 12.89 5.52
C GLU A 30 2.16 13.63 5.52
N ILE A 31 2.36 14.49 4.53
CA ILE A 31 3.57 15.27 4.37
C ILE A 31 3.17 16.72 4.20
N GLN A 32 3.75 17.57 5.04
CA GLN A 32 3.67 19.02 4.87
C GLN A 32 4.92 19.52 4.18
N SER A 33 4.76 20.37 3.18
CA SER A 33 5.87 20.94 2.40
C SER A 33 5.53 22.36 1.94
N THR A 34 6.28 22.89 0.98
CA THR A 34 5.96 24.15 0.28
C THR A 34 4.96 23.91 -0.85
N ASN A 35 4.16 24.91 -1.22
CA ASN A 35 3.19 24.79 -2.33
C ASN A 35 3.84 24.35 -3.65
N GLU A 36 5.02 24.86 -3.99
CA GLU A 36 5.75 24.49 -5.21
C GLU A 36 6.08 22.99 -5.23
N LYS A 37 6.58 22.46 -4.11
CA LYS A 37 6.86 21.02 -3.96
C LYS A 37 5.57 20.19 -4.03
N VAL A 38 4.46 20.67 -3.46
CA VAL A 38 3.17 19.97 -3.58
C VAL A 38 2.70 19.91 -5.03
N GLN A 39 2.83 20.98 -5.80
CA GLN A 39 2.51 20.97 -7.24
C GLN A 39 3.36 19.97 -8.03
N LYS A 40 4.64 19.85 -7.70
CA LYS A 40 5.48 18.77 -8.28
C LYS A 40 4.96 17.38 -7.91
N VAL A 41 4.58 17.19 -6.64
CA VAL A 41 3.99 15.93 -6.17
C VAL A 41 2.69 15.62 -6.92
N GLU A 42 1.84 16.60 -7.22
CA GLU A 42 0.65 16.41 -8.06
C GLU A 42 0.99 15.86 -9.45
N ALA A 43 2.02 16.40 -10.10
CA ALA A 43 2.48 15.88 -11.40
C ALA A 43 2.98 14.43 -11.31
N LEU A 44 3.70 14.07 -10.22
CA LEU A 44 4.15 12.70 -9.98
C LEU A 44 2.99 11.74 -9.73
N ILE A 45 1.99 12.16 -8.94
CA ILE A 45 0.78 11.38 -8.70
C ILE A 45 0.05 11.15 -10.02
N GLN A 46 -0.08 12.19 -10.85
CA GLN A 46 -0.75 12.08 -12.14
C GLN A 46 -0.03 11.12 -13.10
N GLN A 47 1.31 11.09 -13.07
CA GLN A 47 2.09 10.13 -13.84
C GLN A 47 1.86 8.68 -13.39
N GLU A 48 1.76 8.45 -12.07
CA GLU A 48 1.69 7.09 -11.51
C GLU A 48 0.25 6.55 -11.43
N PHE A 49 -0.74 7.42 -11.19
CA PHE A 49 -2.14 7.07 -10.94
C PHE A 49 -3.13 7.62 -11.96
N GLY A 50 -2.70 8.46 -12.88
CA GLY A 50 -3.56 9.10 -13.88
C GLY A 50 -4.25 10.35 -13.35
N SER A 51 -5.27 10.80 -14.08
CA SER A 51 -5.98 12.05 -13.76
C SER A 51 -6.68 11.98 -12.39
N ALA A 52 -6.74 13.15 -11.74
CA ALA A 52 -7.44 13.32 -10.48
C ALA A 52 -8.96 13.08 -10.68
N SER A 53 -9.61 12.47 -9.69
CA SER A 53 -11.08 12.31 -9.67
C SER A 53 -11.77 13.64 -9.33
N SER A 54 -11.08 14.53 -8.63
CA SER A 54 -11.48 15.91 -8.33
C SER A 54 -10.21 16.74 -8.12
N PRO A 55 -10.21 18.09 -8.24
CA PRO A 55 -8.99 18.88 -8.06
C PRO A 55 -8.23 18.54 -6.76
N GLY A 56 -6.99 18.08 -6.91
CA GLY A 56 -6.14 17.64 -5.80
C GLY A 56 -6.58 16.34 -5.11
N ILE A 57 -7.44 15.53 -5.73
CA ILE A 57 -7.94 14.27 -5.16
C ILE A 57 -7.84 13.14 -6.18
N TRP A 58 -7.20 12.04 -5.80
CA TRP A 58 -7.18 10.80 -6.58
C TRP A 58 -7.79 9.68 -5.76
N THR A 59 -8.71 8.95 -6.39
CA THR A 59 -9.38 7.81 -5.78
C THR A 59 -9.32 6.61 -6.69
N SER A 60 -9.05 5.43 -6.13
CA SER A 60 -9.14 4.16 -6.85
C SER A 60 -10.60 3.82 -7.18
N ASN A 61 -10.85 3.36 -8.40
CA ASN A 61 -12.04 2.57 -8.77
C ASN A 61 -11.70 1.08 -8.97
N ASN A 62 -10.47 0.67 -8.64
CA ASN A 62 -9.99 -0.68 -8.83
C ASN A 62 -10.52 -1.59 -7.71
N PRO A 63 -11.10 -2.77 -8.03
CA PRO A 63 -11.61 -3.69 -7.02
C PRO A 63 -10.52 -4.33 -6.15
N ASP A 64 -9.27 -4.34 -6.61
CA ASP A 64 -8.14 -4.97 -5.91
C ASP A 64 -7.59 -4.13 -4.76
N TYR A 65 -7.81 -2.81 -4.77
CA TYR A 65 -7.26 -1.92 -3.74
C TYR A 65 -8.05 -0.62 -3.59
N GLY A 66 -8.06 -0.09 -2.37
CA GLY A 66 -8.45 1.28 -2.10
C GLY A 66 -7.25 2.21 -2.19
N LEU A 67 -7.47 3.39 -2.77
CA LEU A 67 -6.52 4.50 -2.83
C LEU A 67 -7.27 5.80 -2.62
N MET A 68 -6.73 6.65 -1.76
CA MET A 68 -7.11 8.05 -1.62
C MET A 68 -5.84 8.88 -1.48
N ILE A 69 -5.59 9.75 -2.44
CA ILE A 69 -4.54 10.75 -2.38
C ILE A 69 -5.21 12.12 -2.38
N ARG A 70 -4.73 13.02 -1.52
CA ARG A 70 -5.22 14.38 -1.42
C ARG A 70 -4.06 15.36 -1.34
N THR A 71 -4.12 16.41 -2.12
CA THR A 71 -3.30 17.61 -1.95
C THR A 71 -4.21 18.76 -1.52
N LYS A 72 -3.81 19.49 -0.48
CA LYS A 72 -4.56 20.66 0.02
C LYS A 72 -3.58 21.71 0.50
N GLY A 73 -3.45 22.79 -0.27
CA GLY A 73 -2.47 23.83 0.00
C GLY A 73 -1.07 23.25 0.02
N ASN A 74 -0.44 23.25 1.19
CA ASN A 74 0.92 22.81 1.38
C ASN A 74 1.04 21.39 1.96
N THR A 75 -0.07 20.65 2.00
CA THR A 75 -0.15 19.29 2.56
C THR A 75 -0.48 18.27 1.47
N PHE A 76 0.26 17.16 1.46
CA PHE A 76 0.01 15.95 0.70
C PHE A 76 -0.38 14.82 1.66
N THR A 77 -1.45 14.11 1.37
CA THR A 77 -1.95 12.97 2.16
C THR A 77 -2.17 11.79 1.24
N ILE A 78 -1.74 10.61 1.66
CA ILE A 78 -1.96 9.36 0.95
C ILE A 78 -2.50 8.29 1.89
N SER A 79 -3.46 7.51 1.41
CA SER A 79 -4.03 6.36 2.09
C SER A 79 -4.29 5.28 1.06
N ALA A 80 -3.69 4.11 1.23
CA ALA A 80 -3.85 2.97 0.33
C ALA A 80 -4.01 1.70 1.14
N TRP A 81 -4.86 0.79 0.66
CA TRP A 81 -5.02 -0.52 1.27
C TRP A 81 -5.37 -1.56 0.21
N GLN A 82 -4.82 -2.74 0.38
CA GLN A 82 -5.06 -3.88 -0.49
C GLN A 82 -6.37 -4.57 -0.09
N ILE A 83 -7.21 -4.87 -1.08
CA ILE A 83 -8.51 -5.53 -0.93
C ILE A 83 -8.42 -6.99 -1.38
N SER A 84 -7.82 -7.27 -2.53
CA SER A 84 -7.58 -8.62 -3.05
C SER A 84 -6.13 -9.06 -2.82
N ASP A 85 -5.72 -10.23 -3.31
CA ASP A 85 -4.33 -10.71 -3.15
C ASP A 85 -3.36 -10.09 -4.19
N ASN A 86 -3.86 -9.17 -5.02
CA ASN A 86 -3.04 -8.43 -5.99
C ASN A 86 -2.17 -7.37 -5.29
N THR A 87 -0.85 -7.56 -5.32
CA THR A 87 0.13 -6.69 -4.64
C THR A 87 0.56 -5.47 -5.45
N ASN A 88 -0.04 -5.21 -6.62
CA ASN A 88 0.36 -4.11 -7.51
C ASN A 88 0.32 -2.73 -6.81
N ILE A 89 -0.67 -2.51 -5.94
CA ILE A 89 -0.79 -1.25 -5.21
C ILE A 89 0.43 -0.94 -4.33
N LYS A 90 1.01 -1.95 -3.67
CA LYS A 90 2.19 -1.77 -2.81
C LYS A 90 3.36 -1.19 -3.62
N ALA A 91 3.68 -1.82 -4.74
CA ALA A 91 4.78 -1.39 -5.60
C ALA A 91 4.56 0.03 -6.15
N ARG A 92 3.33 0.37 -6.55
CA ARG A 92 3.00 1.72 -7.05
C ARG A 92 3.13 2.79 -5.97
N ILE A 93 2.69 2.51 -4.75
CA ILE A 93 2.81 3.44 -3.62
C ILE A 93 4.27 3.62 -3.23
N GLU A 94 5.04 2.53 -3.08
CA GLU A 94 6.46 2.61 -2.74
C GLU A 94 7.25 3.41 -3.79
N LYS A 95 6.96 3.19 -5.09
CA LYS A 95 7.55 3.97 -6.18
C LYS A 95 7.16 5.44 -6.13
N LEU A 96 5.88 5.76 -5.91
CA LEU A 96 5.44 7.16 -5.75
C LEU A 96 6.19 7.81 -4.58
N MET A 97 6.21 7.15 -3.41
CA MET A 97 6.80 7.72 -2.20
C MET A 97 8.31 7.89 -2.31
N SER A 98 9.00 7.01 -3.03
CA SER A 98 10.42 7.21 -3.36
C SER A 98 10.65 8.48 -4.17
N LYS A 99 9.79 8.78 -5.16
CA LYS A 99 9.89 10.00 -5.96
C LYS A 99 9.48 11.25 -5.17
N VAL A 100 8.45 11.14 -4.34
CA VAL A 100 8.01 12.24 -3.46
C VAL A 100 9.13 12.61 -2.50
N LYS A 101 9.78 11.63 -1.86
CA LYS A 101 10.90 11.85 -0.92
C LYS A 101 12.15 12.42 -1.58
N SER A 102 12.37 12.23 -2.88
CA SER A 102 13.49 12.86 -3.59
C SER A 102 13.23 14.32 -3.99
N GLU A 103 11.96 14.74 -4.09
CA GLU A 103 11.57 16.11 -4.45
C GLU A 103 11.28 17.00 -3.23
N LEU A 104 11.12 16.39 -2.05
CA LEU A 104 10.99 17.04 -0.75
C LEU A 104 12.34 17.53 -0.21
#